data_AF-A0A239LU09-F1
#
_entry.id   AF-A0A239LU09-F1
#
_cell.length_a   1.000
_cell.length_b   1.000
_cell.length_c   1.000
_cell.angle_alpha   90.00
_cell.angle_beta   90.00
_cell.angle_gamma   90.00
#
_symmetry.space_group_name_H-M   'P 1'
#
loop_
_entity.id
_entity.type
_entity.pdbx_description
1 polymer ?
#
loop_
_entity_poly.entity_id
_entity_poly.type
_entity_poly.pdbx_seq_one_letter_code
_entity_poly.pdbx_strand_id
1 'polypeptide(L)'
;MIGLQLAAGCFVGSYLLWLFYLAVMSLQRARDAGTIPRPAYLLGLPILYLGLFIDFACNMVVASLLFLELPREWLVSARVSRHCRSGAGWRSALGCWICHSLLDAFDPSGRHCK
;
A
#
# COMPACT_ATOMS: atom_id res chain seq x y z
N MET A 1 3.56 -8.27 27.58
CA MET A 1 2.28 -7.81 27.00
C MET A 1 2.46 -6.76 25.91
N ILE A 2 3.29 -5.72 26.12
CA ILE A 2 3.52 -4.63 25.14
C ILE A 2 3.99 -5.14 23.76
N GLY A 3 4.98 -6.05 23.71
CA GLY A 3 5.50 -6.57 22.44
C GLY A 3 4.44 -7.30 21.59
N LEU A 4 3.52 -8.02 22.24
CA LEU A 4 2.41 -8.69 21.56
C LEU A 4 1.43 -7.67 20.95
N GLN A 5 1.14 -6.58 21.68
CA GLN A 5 0.26 -5.52 21.19
C GLN A 5 0.86 -4.79 19.98
N LEU A 6 2.17 -4.55 19.97
CA LEU A 6 2.87 -3.94 18.84
C LEU A 6 2.85 -4.86 17.61
N ALA A 7 3.14 -6.15 17.80
CA ALA A 7 3.09 -7.12 16.72
C ALA A 7 1.68 -7.23 16.13
N ALA A 8 0.65 -7.33 16.98
CA ALA A 8 -0.74 -7.32 16.55
C ALA A 8 -1.10 -6.03 15.81
N GLY A 9 -0.66 -4.87 16.31
CA GLY A 9 -0.86 -3.58 15.66
C GLY A 9 -0.22 -3.48 14.29
N CYS A 10 1.01 -3.99 14.11
CA CYS A 10 1.69 -4.04 12.81
C CYS A 10 0.95 -4.94 11.82
N PHE A 11 0.47 -6.10 12.29
CA PHE A 11 -0.28 -7.04 11.47
C PHE A 11 -1.63 -6.43 11.04
N VAL A 12 -2.39 -5.91 12.00
CA VAL A 12 -3.69 -5.25 11.73
C VAL A 12 -3.50 -4.05 10.82
N GLY A 13 -2.50 -3.20 11.06
CA GLY A 13 -2.19 -2.05 10.21
C GLY A 13 -1.88 -2.46 8.77
N SER A 14 -1.07 -3.51 8.58
CA SER A 14 -0.76 -4.03 7.24
C SER A 14 -1.99 -4.60 6.53
N TYR A 15 -2.84 -5.33 7.26
CA TYR A 15 -4.08 -5.86 6.70
C TYR A 15 -5.07 -4.75 6.33
N LEU A 16 -5.23 -3.74 7.21
CA LEU A 16 -6.05 -2.58 6.93
C LEU A 16 -5.51 -1.81 5.73
N LEU A 17 -4.20 -1.60 5.63
CA LEU A 17 -3.57 -0.97 4.46
C LEU A 17 -3.96 -1.70 3.18
N TRP A 18 -3.86 -3.04 3.16
CA TRP A 18 -4.24 -3.82 1.99
C TRP A 18 -5.74 -3.71 1.67
N LEU A 19 -6.62 -3.72 2.69
CA LEU A 19 -8.06 -3.51 2.52
C LEU A 19 -8.38 -2.13 1.92
N PHE A 20 -7.76 -1.07 2.44
CA PHE A 20 -7.92 0.29 1.91
C PHE A 20 -7.37 0.40 0.48
N TYR A 21 -6.23 -0.25 0.20
CA TYR A 21 -5.69 -0.32 -1.16
C TYR A 21 -6.71 -0.93 -2.13
N LEU A 22 -7.31 -2.09 -1.81
CA LEU A 22 -8.35 -2.69 -2.65
C LEU A 22 -9.54 -1.77 -2.87
N ALA A 23 -10.02 -1.11 -1.81
CA ALA A 23 -11.14 -0.16 -1.89
C ALA A 23 -10.81 1.04 -2.78
N VAL A 24 -9.63 1.64 -2.61
CA VAL A 24 -9.18 2.80 -3.40
C VAL A 24 -8.96 2.42 -4.86
N MET A 25 -8.36 1.26 -5.14
CA MET A 25 -8.18 0.77 -6.52
C MET A 25 -9.53 0.48 -7.21
N SER A 26 -10.53 0.00 -6.47
CA SER A 26 -11.90 -0.16 -6.97
C SER A 26 -12.55 1.18 -7.31
N LEU A 27 -12.44 2.17 -6.41
CA LEU A 27 -12.92 3.55 -6.66
C LEU A 27 -12.22 4.18 -7.86
N GLN A 28 -10.91 3.99 -7.98
CA GLN A 28 -10.13 4.46 -9.12
C GLN A 28 -10.62 3.82 -10.41
N ARG A 29 -10.86 2.51 -10.44
CA ARG A 29 -11.39 1.83 -11.63
C ARG A 29 -12.77 2.37 -12.05
N ALA A 30 -13.67 2.62 -11.09
CA ALA A 30 -14.97 3.21 -11.38
C ALA A 30 -14.86 4.66 -11.89
N ARG A 31 -13.93 5.44 -11.32
CA ARG A 31 -13.60 6.79 -11.80
C ARG A 31 -13.05 6.76 -13.23
N ASP A 32 -12.07 5.91 -13.49
CA ASP A 32 -11.39 5.81 -14.78
C ASP A 32 -12.32 5.27 -15.88
N ALA A 33 -13.32 4.46 -15.50
CA ALA A 33 -14.41 4.00 -16.38
C ALA A 33 -15.54 5.04 -16.58
N GLY A 34 -15.52 6.17 -15.86
CA GLY A 34 -16.58 7.18 -15.92
C GLY A 34 -17.91 6.76 -15.30
N THR A 35 -17.94 5.70 -14.50
CA THR A 35 -19.17 5.13 -13.92
C THR A 35 -19.47 5.63 -12.50
N ILE A 36 -18.55 6.37 -11.87
CA ILE A 36 -18.72 6.86 -10.50
C ILE A 36 -19.60 8.12 -10.45
N PRO A 37 -20.78 8.09 -9.80
CA PRO A 37 -21.58 9.29 -9.59
C PRO A 37 -20.92 10.18 -8.53
N ARG A 38 -21.15 11.50 -8.61
CA ARG A 38 -20.53 12.49 -7.70
C ARG A 38 -20.69 12.16 -6.21
N PRO A 39 -21.85 11.72 -5.69
CA PRO A 39 -21.99 11.37 -4.28
C PRO A 39 -21.05 10.22 -3.86
N ALA A 40 -20.94 9.18 -4.69
CA ALA A 40 -20.04 8.05 -4.42
C ALA A 40 -18.57 8.47 -4.46
N TYR A 41 -18.20 9.36 -5.38
CA TYR A 41 -16.85 9.92 -5.43
C TYR A 41 -16.50 10.68 -4.14
N LEU A 42 -17.41 11.53 -3.65
CA LEU A 42 -17.20 12.27 -2.40
C LEU A 42 -17.08 11.36 -1.18
N LEU A 43 -17.89 10.29 -1.10
CA LEU A 43 -17.77 9.28 -0.05
C LEU A 43 -16.47 8.47 -0.15
N GLY A 44 -15.91 8.33 -1.35
CA GLY A 44 -14.62 7.71 -1.58
C GLY A 44 -13.42 8.54 -1.10
N LEU A 45 -13.55 9.87 -1.00
CA LEU A 45 -12.44 10.74 -0.58
C LEU A 45 -11.96 10.45 0.85
N PRO A 46 -12.83 10.35 1.88
CA PRO A 46 -12.41 9.93 3.21
C PRO A 46 -11.69 8.57 3.23
N ILE A 47 -12.15 7.61 2.42
CA ILE A 47 -11.53 6.27 2.31
C ILE A 47 -10.10 6.41 1.76
N LEU A 48 -9.91 7.22 0.70
CA LEU A 48 -8.61 7.51 0.12
C LEU A 48 -7.67 8.16 1.15
N TYR A 49 -8.10 9.24 1.81
CA TYR A 49 -7.25 9.96 2.75
C TYR A 49 -6.89 9.13 3.98
N LEU A 50 -7.83 8.32 4.48
CA LEU A 50 -7.56 7.39 5.58
C LEU A 50 -6.60 6.28 5.14
N GLY A 51 -6.78 5.73 3.94
CA GLY A 51 -5.86 4.76 3.35
C GLY A 51 -4.44 5.32 3.21
N LEU A 52 -4.29 6.56 2.72
CA LEU A 52 -2.99 7.24 2.61
C LEU A 52 -2.33 7.48 3.97
N PHE A 53 -3.11 7.83 4.99
CA PHE A 53 -2.60 7.99 6.35
C PHE A 53 -2.08 6.67 6.92
N ILE A 54 -2.82 5.57 6.73
CA ILE A 54 -2.40 4.23 7.16
C ILE A 54 -1.17 3.79 6.37
N ASP A 55 -1.12 4.06 5.05
CA ASP A 55 0.04 3.77 4.19
C ASP A 55 1.29 4.46 4.74
N PHE A 56 1.20 5.76 5.04
CA PHE A 56 2.28 6.50 5.69
C PHE A 56 2.70 5.87 7.03
N ALA A 57 1.76 5.57 7.94
CA ALA A 57 2.07 4.99 9.24
C ALA A 57 2.76 3.62 9.12
N CYS A 58 2.25 2.74 8.24
CA CYS A 58 2.85 1.45 7.94
C CYS A 58 4.22 1.59 7.29
N ASN A 59 4.45 2.62 6.48
CA ASN A 59 5.76 2.88 5.90
C ASN A 59 6.81 3.28 6.96
N MET A 60 6.42 4.13 7.91
CA MET A 60 7.30 4.56 8.99
C MET A 60 7.70 3.40 9.90
N VAL A 61 6.75 2.51 10.23
CA VAL A 61 6.96 1.44 11.21
C VAL A 61 7.19 0.08 10.54
N VAL A 62 6.16 -0.47 9.90
CA VAL A 62 6.18 -1.85 9.39
C VAL A 62 7.20 -2.01 8.26
N ALA A 63 7.18 -1.15 7.25
CA ALA A 63 8.12 -1.25 6.13
C ALA A 63 9.57 -1.01 6.58
N SER A 64 9.80 -0.14 7.56
CA SER A 64 11.13 0.07 8.13
C SER A 64 11.68 -1.18 8.81
N LEU A 65 10.82 -1.92 9.51
CA LEU A 65 11.17 -3.22 10.10
C LEU A 65 11.38 -4.30 9.03
N LEU A 66 10.49 -4.39 8.04
CA LEU A 66 10.58 -5.40 6.97
C LEU A 66 11.81 -5.22 6.09
N PHE A 67 12.12 -3.98 5.68
CA PHE A 67 13.28 -3.68 4.83
C PHE A 67 14.54 -3.40 5.64
N LEU A 68 14.50 -3.36 6.97
CA LEU A 68 15.64 -2.98 7.82
C LEU A 68 16.30 -1.70 7.31
N GLU A 69 15.50 -0.68 7.01
CA GLU A 69 15.90 0.58 6.41
C GLU A 69 14.98 1.70 6.93
N LEU A 70 15.47 2.93 7.10
CA LEU A 70 14.61 4.09 7.36
C LEU A 70 13.94 4.61 6.08
N PRO A 71 12.70 5.15 6.16
CA PRO A 71 11.94 5.54 4.98
C PRO A 71 12.60 6.71 4.26
N ARG A 72 12.71 6.60 2.93
CA ARG A 72 13.10 7.70 2.03
C ARG A 72 11.89 8.26 1.29
N GLU A 73 10.84 7.45 1.18
CA GLU A 73 9.54 7.76 0.60
C GLU A 73 8.52 7.97 1.72
N TRP A 74 7.40 8.63 1.39
CA TRP A 74 6.28 8.80 2.31
C TRP A 74 5.41 7.54 2.42
N LEU A 75 5.28 6.75 1.35
CA LEU A 75 4.33 5.64 1.25
C LEU A 75 5.02 4.29 1.08
N VAL A 76 4.41 3.22 1.60
CA VAL A 76 4.86 1.83 1.43
C VAL A 76 4.89 1.48 -0.05
N SER A 77 3.84 1.84 -0.78
CA SER A 77 3.71 1.60 -2.23
C SER A 77 4.94 2.10 -3.00
N ALA A 78 5.31 3.38 -2.81
CA ALA A 78 6.47 3.98 -3.47
C ALA A 78 7.79 3.29 -3.10
N ARG A 79 7.97 2.92 -1.82
CA ARG A 79 9.16 2.24 -1.32
C ARG A 79 9.30 0.83 -1.87
N VAL A 80 8.21 0.08 -1.88
CA VAL A 80 8.12 -1.27 -2.45
C VAL A 80 8.46 -1.22 -3.95
N SER A 81 7.91 -0.25 -4.69
CA SER A 81 8.25 -0.06 -6.11
C SER A 81 9.73 0.26 -6.32
N ARG A 82 10.35 1.12 -5.49
CA ARG A 82 11.80 1.38 -5.54
C ARG A 82 12.60 0.10 -5.34
N HIS A 83 12.27 -0.69 -4.31
CA HIS A 83 13.00 -1.93 -4.05
C HIS A 83 12.82 -2.95 -5.18
N CYS A 84 11.60 -3.12 -5.70
CA CYS A 84 11.40 -4.05 -6.80
C CYS A 84 12.23 -3.64 -8.04
N ARG A 85 12.30 -2.34 -8.36
CA ARG A 85 13.09 -1.83 -9.48
C ARG A 85 14.61 -1.83 -9.27
N SER A 86 15.10 -2.03 -8.04
CA SER A 86 16.55 -2.01 -7.78
C SER A 86 17.30 -3.22 -8.36
N GLY A 87 16.58 -4.30 -8.70
CA GLY A 87 17.10 -5.45 -9.45
C GLY A 87 18.09 -6.36 -8.74
N ALA A 88 18.40 -6.15 -7.45
CA ALA A 88 19.36 -6.98 -6.71
C ALA A 88 19.07 -7.09 -5.22
N GLY A 89 19.34 -8.27 -4.64
CA GLY A 89 19.30 -8.55 -3.21
C GLY A 89 17.91 -8.90 -2.66
N TRP A 90 17.88 -9.34 -1.40
CA TRP A 90 16.65 -9.83 -0.74
C TRP A 90 15.57 -8.74 -0.61
N ARG A 91 15.97 -7.47 -0.46
CA ARG A 91 15.03 -6.33 -0.41
C ARG A 91 14.29 -6.18 -1.73
N SER A 92 14.99 -6.34 -2.85
CA SER A 92 14.37 -6.31 -4.17
C SER A 92 13.43 -7.50 -4.37
N ALA A 93 13.86 -8.71 -3.97
CA ALA A 93 13.01 -9.90 -4.01
C ALA A 93 11.72 -9.73 -3.18
N LEU A 94 11.83 -9.23 -1.94
CA LEU A 94 10.67 -8.95 -1.09
C LEU A 94 9.77 -7.87 -1.70
N GLY A 95 10.36 -6.77 -2.19
CA GLY A 95 9.63 -5.70 -2.84
C GLY A 95 8.83 -6.20 -4.05
N CYS A 96 9.46 -7.00 -4.92
CA CYS A 96 8.78 -7.58 -6.07
C CYS A 96 7.75 -8.63 -5.68
N TRP A 97 7.97 -9.42 -4.63
CA TRP A 97 6.95 -10.34 -4.13
C TRP A 97 5.71 -9.58 -3.65
N ILE A 98 5.88 -8.51 -2.86
CA ILE A 98 4.76 -7.66 -2.42
C ILE A 98 4.03 -7.07 -3.64
N CYS A 99 4.77 -6.48 -4.59
CA CYS A 99 4.18 -5.94 -5.83
C CYS A 99 3.35 -6.99 -6.57
N HIS A 100 3.98 -8.08 -6.98
CA HIS A 100 3.38 -9.04 -7.92
C HIS A 100 2.32 -9.90 -7.25
N SER A 101 2.46 -10.21 -5.95
CA SER A 101 1.54 -11.09 -5.25
C SER A 101 0.38 -10.36 -4.56
N LEU A 102 0.55 -9.11 -4.16
CA LEU A 102 -0.46 -8.40 -3.35
C LEU A 102 -1.07 -7.18 -4.04
N LEU A 103 -0.36 -6.53 -4.97
CA LEU A 103 -0.74 -5.21 -5.51
C LEU A 103 -1.16 -5.28 -6.98
N ASP A 104 -0.32 -5.82 -7.85
CA ASP A 104 -0.43 -5.72 -9.32
C ASP A 104 -1.77 -6.23 -9.86
N ALA A 105 -2.31 -7.32 -9.30
CA ALA A 105 -3.58 -7.89 -9.73
C ALA A 105 -4.77 -6.93 -9.55
N PHE A 106 -4.64 -5.92 -8.70
CA PHE A 106 -5.70 -4.99 -8.36
C PHE A 106 -5.44 -3.56 -8.85
N ASP A 107 -4.22 -3.23 -9.28
CA ASP A 107 -3.88 -1.92 -9.82
C ASP A 107 -4.49 -1.74 -11.22
N PRO A 108 -5.45 -0.83 -11.42
CA PRO A 108 -6.05 -0.58 -12.73
C PRO A 108 -5.07 0.01 -13.74
N SER A 109 -3.95 0.60 -13.30
CA SER A 109 -2.95 1.19 -14.19
C SER A 109 -2.03 0.17 -14.86
N GLY A 110 -1.97 -1.06 -14.32
CA GLY A 110 -1.07 -2.12 -14.77
C GLY A 110 0.43 -1.79 -14.62
N ARG A 111 0.78 -0.74 -13.87
CA ARG A 111 2.13 -0.17 -13.80
C ARG A 111 2.69 0.01 -12.39
N HIS A 112 2.02 -0.49 -11.35
CA HIS A 112 2.39 -0.24 -9.94
C HIS A 112 3.89 -0.34 -9.64
N CYS A 113 4.54 -1.37 -10.19
CA CYS A 113 5.96 -1.62 -9.97
C CYS A 113 6.81 -1.68 -11.25
N LYS A 114 6.25 -1.37 -12.42
CA LYS A 114 6.95 -1.37 -13.73
C LYS A 114 7.48 0.00 -14.13
#